data_AF-A0A9D1R1I8-F1
#
_entry.id   AF-A0A9D1R1I8-F1
#
_cell.length_a   1.000
_cell.length_b   1.000
_cell.length_c   1.000
_cell.angle_alpha   90.00
_cell.angle_beta   90.00
_cell.angle_gamma   90.00
#
_symmetry.space_group_name_H-M   'P 1'
#
loop_
_entity.id
_entity.type
_entity.pdbx_description
1 polymer ?
#
loop_
_entity_poly.entity_id
_entity_poly.type
_entity_poly.pdbx_seq_one_letter_code
_entity_poly.pdbx_strand_id
1 'polypeptide(L)'
;AIKQDRCMYCGNCYTMCPALPISDGEGDGIALMVGGKVSNRISMPKFSKVVVAYIPNEPPRWNTLTSTIKHIVEVYSENANKYERLGDWAERIGWESFFELTGLEFTHHLIDDFRDPAYYTWRQSTQFKFSELALAAHGGEAHESAAAAEVTAEDKEVVVNFLKDKMARPGAKTKYYFKDFLELFPTKGTRDVKNVLSVLVSEETLEYWSSGSTTMYGLKGAGKQASSEGEN
;
A
#
# COMPACT_ATOMS: atom_id res chain seq x y z
N ALA A 1 -43.13 -0.73 0.12
CA ALA A 1 -42.30 -1.33 -0.94
C ALA A 1 -40.86 -1.44 -0.44
N ILE A 2 -40.13 -2.48 -0.82
CA ILE A 2 -38.70 -2.67 -0.50
C ILE A 2 -37.87 -1.72 -1.36
N LYS A 3 -36.90 -1.02 -0.76
CA LYS A 3 -35.92 -0.18 -1.46
C LYS A 3 -34.68 -1.03 -1.76
N GLN A 4 -34.45 -1.34 -3.05
CA GLN A 4 -33.43 -2.31 -3.46
C GLN A 4 -32.00 -1.84 -3.18
N ASP A 5 -31.75 -0.53 -3.32
CA ASP A 5 -30.49 0.14 -2.99
C ASP A 5 -30.10 0.05 -1.50
N ARG A 6 -31.04 -0.36 -0.63
CA ARG A 6 -30.80 -0.54 0.81
C ARG A 6 -30.95 -1.99 1.26
N CYS A 7 -31.30 -2.90 0.35
CA CYS A 7 -31.44 -4.31 0.65
C CYS A 7 -30.07 -4.99 0.54
N MET A 8 -29.67 -5.73 1.57
CA MET A 8 -28.46 -6.58 1.59
C MET A 8 -28.81 -8.07 1.68
N TYR A 9 -30.06 -8.43 1.36
CA TYR A 9 -30.51 -9.81 1.15
C TYR A 9 -30.38 -10.77 2.36
N CYS A 10 -30.39 -10.28 3.61
CA CYS A 10 -30.29 -11.15 4.79
C CYS A 10 -31.49 -12.07 5.06
N GLY A 11 -32.62 -11.84 4.38
CA GLY A 11 -33.83 -12.67 4.55
C GLY A 11 -34.58 -12.51 5.87
N ASN A 12 -34.16 -11.64 6.79
CA ASN A 12 -34.85 -11.49 8.06
C ASN A 12 -36.31 -11.01 7.90
N CYS A 13 -36.62 -10.28 6.83
CA CYS A 13 -37.99 -9.89 6.49
C CYS A 13 -38.85 -11.09 6.09
N TYR A 14 -38.29 -12.09 5.41
CA TYR A 14 -38.98 -13.34 5.07
C TYR A 14 -39.33 -14.15 6.32
N THR A 15 -38.39 -14.26 7.28
CA THR A 15 -38.64 -14.93 8.57
C THR A 15 -39.86 -14.36 9.29
N MET A 16 -40.06 -13.05 9.19
CA MET A 16 -41.20 -12.36 9.82
C MET A 16 -42.46 -12.36 8.94
N CYS A 17 -42.31 -12.52 7.62
CA CYS A 17 -43.40 -12.42 6.66
C CYS A 17 -43.21 -13.42 5.51
N PRO A 18 -44.04 -14.48 5.44
CA PRO A 18 -43.92 -15.50 4.39
C PRO A 18 -44.22 -14.98 2.98
N ALA A 19 -44.82 -13.79 2.85
CA ALA A 19 -45.09 -13.14 1.57
C ALA A 19 -43.88 -12.41 0.98
N LEU A 20 -42.70 -12.48 1.62
CA LEU A 20 -41.45 -11.91 1.14
C LEU A 20 -40.40 -12.99 0.85
N PRO A 21 -40.67 -13.99 -0.01
CA PRO A 21 -39.66 -14.98 -0.39
C PRO A 21 -38.52 -14.32 -1.15
N ILE A 22 -37.28 -14.78 -0.92
CA ILE A 22 -36.07 -14.22 -1.53
C ILE A 22 -35.08 -15.27 -2.07
N SER A 23 -35.35 -16.56 -1.89
CA SER A 23 -34.47 -17.62 -2.38
C SER A 23 -34.40 -17.60 -3.90
N ASP A 24 -33.19 -17.73 -4.45
CA ASP A 24 -32.95 -17.74 -5.89
C ASP A 24 -31.85 -18.76 -6.25
N GLY A 25 -32.10 -19.57 -7.28
CA GLY A 25 -31.19 -20.66 -7.64
C GLY A 25 -29.83 -20.21 -8.17
N GLU A 26 -29.76 -19.04 -8.80
CA GLU A 26 -28.53 -18.47 -9.37
C GLU A 26 -27.91 -17.43 -8.44
N GLY A 27 -28.73 -16.67 -7.72
CA GLY A 27 -28.32 -15.63 -6.78
C GLY A 27 -27.83 -16.18 -5.44
N ASP A 28 -28.43 -17.27 -4.93
CA ASP A 28 -28.02 -17.86 -3.65
C ASP A 28 -26.65 -18.54 -3.79
N GLY A 29 -25.82 -18.38 -2.77
CA GLY A 29 -24.47 -18.95 -2.74
C GLY A 29 -23.89 -18.99 -1.34
N ILE A 30 -22.56 -19.09 -1.27
CA ILE A 30 -21.82 -19.27 -0.02
C ILE A 30 -20.75 -18.19 0.11
N ALA A 31 -20.73 -17.51 1.24
CA ALA A 31 -19.58 -16.71 1.67
C ALA A 31 -18.64 -17.58 2.53
N LEU A 32 -17.33 -17.47 2.31
CA LEU A 32 -16.34 -18.17 3.12
C LEU A 32 -15.74 -17.24 4.17
N MET A 33 -15.69 -17.72 5.41
CA MET A 33 -15.10 -17.01 6.54
C MET A 33 -14.02 -17.82 7.24
N VAL A 34 -12.98 -17.16 7.74
CA VAL A 34 -11.86 -17.81 8.43
C VAL A 34 -11.42 -17.05 9.69
N GLY A 35 -10.61 -17.68 10.52
CA GLY A 35 -9.90 -17.01 11.63
C GLY A 35 -10.64 -16.92 12.97
N GLY A 36 -11.88 -17.40 13.04
CA GLY A 36 -12.65 -17.43 14.29
C GLY A 36 -12.16 -18.49 15.28
N LYS A 37 -12.30 -18.22 16.59
CA LYS A 37 -12.08 -19.21 17.65
C LYS A 37 -12.81 -18.86 18.94
N VAL A 38 -13.14 -19.89 19.72
CA VAL A 38 -13.82 -19.76 21.02
C VAL A 38 -12.88 -19.95 22.22
N SER A 39 -11.75 -20.66 22.03
CA SER A 39 -10.81 -20.94 23.11
C SER A 39 -9.98 -19.71 23.53
N ASN A 40 -9.73 -19.57 24.82
CA ASN A 40 -8.86 -18.55 25.42
C ASN A 40 -7.35 -18.92 25.43
N ARG A 41 -6.94 -19.97 24.71
CA ARG A 41 -5.54 -20.39 24.68
C ARG A 41 -4.70 -19.37 23.89
N ILE A 42 -3.67 -18.82 24.54
CA ILE A 42 -2.68 -17.84 24.04
C ILE A 42 -3.29 -16.48 23.69
N SER A 43 -4.23 -16.43 22.75
CA SER A 43 -4.97 -15.23 22.33
C SER A 43 -6.45 -15.30 22.76
N MET A 44 -7.15 -14.17 22.73
CA MET A 44 -8.58 -14.11 23.07
C MET A 44 -9.48 -14.77 22.01
N PRO A 45 -10.75 -15.11 22.32
CA PRO A 45 -11.74 -15.54 21.33
C PRO A 45 -11.96 -14.48 20.25
N LYS A 46 -12.27 -14.93 19.03
CA LYS A 46 -12.33 -14.08 17.83
C LYS A 46 -13.49 -14.49 16.94
N PHE A 47 -14.14 -13.51 16.30
CA PHE A 47 -15.03 -13.76 15.18
C PHE A 47 -14.24 -14.14 13.92
N SER A 48 -14.79 -15.04 13.11
CA SER A 48 -14.32 -15.24 11.75
C SER A 48 -14.55 -13.98 10.90
N LYS A 49 -13.75 -13.83 9.84
CA LYS A 49 -13.81 -12.72 8.89
C LYS A 49 -14.07 -13.27 7.50
N VAL A 50 -14.87 -12.56 6.70
CA VAL A 50 -15.17 -12.95 5.31
C VAL A 50 -13.89 -12.80 4.48
N VAL A 51 -13.52 -13.84 3.75
CA VAL A 51 -12.35 -13.86 2.85
C VAL A 51 -12.72 -14.19 1.41
N VAL A 52 -13.89 -14.77 1.18
CA VAL A 52 -14.51 -14.88 -0.16
C VAL A 52 -15.96 -14.45 -0.02
N ALA A 53 -16.33 -13.40 -0.75
CA ALA A 53 -17.66 -12.79 -0.64
C ALA A 53 -18.76 -13.70 -1.20
N TYR A 54 -18.47 -14.42 -2.29
CA TYR A 54 -19.46 -15.25 -2.97
C TYR A 54 -18.81 -16.43 -3.69
N ILE A 55 -19.38 -17.61 -3.50
CA ILE A 55 -19.15 -18.82 -4.27
C ILE A 55 -20.53 -19.34 -4.69
N PRO A 56 -20.75 -19.62 -5.98
CA PRO A 56 -22.05 -20.10 -6.46
C PRO A 56 -22.39 -21.48 -5.88
N ASN A 57 -23.68 -21.77 -5.81
CA ASN A 57 -24.14 -23.11 -5.47
C ASN A 57 -23.86 -24.09 -6.62
N GLU A 58 -23.04 -25.12 -6.37
CA GLU A 58 -22.72 -26.17 -7.35
C GLU A 58 -23.07 -27.58 -6.83
N PRO A 59 -24.35 -27.88 -6.51
CA PRO A 59 -24.75 -29.23 -6.15
C PRO A 59 -24.40 -30.26 -7.22
N PRO A 60 -24.08 -31.52 -6.85
CA PRO A 60 -24.09 -32.05 -5.49
C PRO A 60 -22.72 -32.02 -4.79
N ARG A 61 -21.68 -31.42 -5.40
CA ARG A 61 -20.28 -31.58 -4.94
C ARG A 61 -19.60 -30.29 -4.49
N TRP A 62 -20.06 -29.11 -4.91
CA TRP A 62 -19.47 -27.82 -4.55
C TRP A 62 -17.95 -27.81 -4.76
N ASN A 63 -17.53 -28.06 -6.00
CA ASN A 63 -16.12 -28.23 -6.34
C ASN A 63 -15.32 -26.95 -6.02
N THR A 64 -15.86 -25.78 -6.38
CA THR A 64 -15.22 -24.48 -6.13
C THR A 64 -15.07 -24.20 -4.64
N LEU A 65 -16.10 -24.49 -3.84
CA LEU A 65 -16.06 -24.34 -2.38
C LEU A 65 -14.99 -25.24 -1.75
N THR A 66 -15.04 -26.53 -2.08
CA THR A 66 -14.20 -27.55 -1.44
C THR A 66 -12.73 -27.41 -1.83
N SER A 67 -12.43 -27.06 -3.09
CA SER A 67 -11.07 -26.74 -3.53
C SER A 67 -10.53 -25.50 -2.82
N THR A 68 -11.35 -24.47 -2.66
CA THR A 68 -10.96 -23.23 -1.97
C THR A 68 -10.66 -23.48 -0.49
N ILE A 69 -11.52 -24.22 0.22
CA ILE A 69 -11.30 -24.59 1.62
C ILE A 69 -10.01 -25.41 1.75
N LYS A 70 -9.83 -26.41 0.88
CA LYS A 70 -8.64 -27.27 0.90
C LYS A 70 -7.36 -26.46 0.71
N HIS A 71 -7.35 -25.57 -0.28
CA HIS A 71 -6.21 -24.69 -0.57
C HIS A 71 -5.84 -23.80 0.63
N ILE A 72 -6.83 -23.15 1.26
CA ILE A 72 -6.60 -22.34 2.48
C ILE A 72 -5.97 -23.19 3.60
N VAL A 73 -6.45 -24.42 3.80
CA VAL A 73 -5.92 -25.33 4.83
C VAL A 73 -4.49 -25.77 4.52
N GLU A 74 -4.19 -26.08 3.26
CA GLU A 74 -2.85 -26.45 2.80
C GLU A 74 -1.86 -25.30 3.05
N VAL A 75 -2.16 -24.09 2.55
CA VAL A 75 -1.32 -22.90 2.75
C VAL A 75 -1.13 -22.60 4.23
N TYR A 76 -2.20 -22.68 5.03
CA TYR A 76 -2.10 -22.52 6.49
C TYR A 76 -1.17 -23.57 7.11
N SER A 77 -1.30 -24.85 6.74
CA SER A 77 -0.52 -25.94 7.31
C SER A 77 0.97 -25.84 7.03
N GLU A 78 1.34 -25.26 5.88
CA GLU A 78 2.72 -25.06 5.46
C GLU A 78 3.39 -23.85 6.13
N ASN A 79 2.61 -22.82 6.49
CA ASN A 79 3.13 -21.52 6.92
C ASN A 79 2.88 -21.20 8.41
N ALA A 80 2.00 -21.94 9.08
CA ALA A 80 1.67 -21.70 10.49
C ALA A 80 2.71 -22.31 11.44
N ASN A 81 3.00 -21.59 12.51
CA ASN A 81 3.86 -22.11 13.56
C ASN A 81 3.09 -23.11 14.44
N LYS A 82 3.83 -23.97 15.15
CA LYS A 82 3.23 -24.89 16.12
C LYS A 82 2.34 -24.14 17.12
N TYR A 83 1.11 -24.63 17.28
CA TYR A 83 0.05 -24.09 18.14
C TYR A 83 -0.67 -22.83 17.65
N GLU A 84 -0.25 -22.21 16.55
CA GLU A 84 -1.07 -21.18 15.92
C GLU A 84 -2.39 -21.77 15.46
N ARG A 85 -3.46 -20.97 15.56
CA ARG A 85 -4.72 -21.20 14.84
C ARG A 85 -4.69 -20.36 13.57
N LEU A 86 -5.56 -20.67 12.61
CA LEU A 86 -5.65 -19.90 11.36
C LEU A 86 -5.77 -18.39 11.59
N GLY A 87 -6.59 -17.96 12.57
CA GLY A 87 -6.73 -16.53 12.89
C GLY A 87 -5.49 -15.92 13.55
N ASP A 88 -4.74 -16.70 14.33
CA ASP A 88 -3.48 -16.22 14.93
C ASP A 88 -2.38 -16.11 13.87
N TRP A 89 -2.33 -17.07 12.94
CA TRP A 89 -1.46 -17.01 11.77
C TRP A 89 -1.77 -15.79 10.91
N ALA A 90 -3.03 -15.59 10.50
CA ALA A 90 -3.45 -14.48 9.66
C ALA A 90 -3.14 -13.11 10.27
N GLU A 91 -3.37 -12.93 11.58
CA GLU A 91 -3.02 -11.69 12.29
C GLU A 91 -1.51 -11.47 12.39
N ARG A 92 -0.72 -12.53 12.59
CA ARG A 92 0.75 -12.43 12.65
C ARG A 92 1.34 -12.01 11.30
N ILE A 93 0.90 -12.62 10.21
CA ILE A 93 1.43 -12.30 8.88
C ILE A 93 0.80 -11.02 8.30
N GLY A 94 -0.37 -10.62 8.78
CA GLY A 94 -1.16 -9.55 8.17
C GLY A 94 -2.04 -10.06 7.04
N TRP A 95 -3.22 -9.46 6.89
CA TRP A 95 -4.20 -9.89 5.89
C TRP A 95 -3.67 -9.75 4.46
N GLU A 96 -2.84 -8.74 4.18
CA GLU A 96 -2.20 -8.57 2.89
C GLU A 96 -1.39 -9.80 2.45
N SER A 97 -0.57 -10.36 3.35
CA SER A 97 0.21 -11.57 3.08
C SER A 97 -0.68 -12.83 3.07
N PHE A 98 -1.79 -12.84 3.80
CA PHE A 98 -2.76 -13.95 3.74
C PHE A 98 -3.36 -14.08 2.33
N PHE A 99 -3.84 -12.98 1.74
CA PHE A 99 -4.40 -12.99 0.39
C PHE A 99 -3.34 -13.32 -0.67
N GLU A 100 -2.10 -12.86 -0.49
CA GLU A 100 -0.98 -13.20 -1.37
C GLU A 100 -0.61 -14.68 -1.34
N LEU A 101 -0.42 -15.26 -0.14
CA LEU A 101 -0.07 -16.67 -0.01
C LEU A 101 -1.19 -17.61 -0.45
N THR A 102 -2.45 -17.22 -0.23
CA THR A 102 -3.60 -18.02 -0.65
C THR A 102 -4.00 -17.78 -2.09
N GLY A 103 -3.53 -16.72 -2.75
CA GLY A 103 -3.96 -16.34 -4.10
C GLY A 103 -5.46 -16.03 -4.20
N LEU A 104 -6.12 -15.76 -3.07
CA LEU A 104 -7.53 -15.36 -3.07
C LEU A 104 -7.66 -13.92 -3.56
N GLU A 105 -8.71 -13.64 -4.32
CA GLU A 105 -8.99 -12.28 -4.77
C GLU A 105 -9.63 -11.46 -3.64
N PHE A 106 -8.99 -10.35 -3.28
CA PHE A 106 -9.57 -9.38 -2.37
C PHE A 106 -10.52 -8.46 -3.14
N THR A 107 -11.79 -8.38 -2.72
CA THR A 107 -12.78 -7.49 -3.32
C THR A 107 -13.34 -6.53 -2.28
N HIS A 108 -13.93 -5.41 -2.73
CA HIS A 108 -14.51 -4.41 -1.82
C HIS A 108 -15.63 -4.97 -0.93
N HIS A 109 -16.27 -6.07 -1.31
CA HIS A 109 -17.30 -6.76 -0.52
C HIS A 109 -16.78 -7.29 0.83
N LEU A 110 -15.46 -7.39 1.00
CA LEU A 110 -14.83 -7.84 2.24
C LEU A 110 -14.63 -6.69 3.25
N ILE A 111 -14.78 -5.44 2.80
CA ILE A 111 -14.68 -4.25 3.65
C ILE A 111 -16.03 -4.05 4.33
N ASP A 112 -16.01 -3.99 5.66
CA ASP A 112 -17.23 -3.77 6.43
C ASP A 112 -17.82 -2.39 6.12
N ASP A 113 -19.13 -2.36 5.95
CA ASP A 113 -19.95 -1.17 5.72
C ASP A 113 -21.16 -1.10 6.70
N PHE A 114 -21.21 -1.98 7.70
CA PHE A 114 -22.33 -2.09 8.61
C PHE A 114 -22.23 -1.14 9.80
N ARG A 115 -22.84 0.04 9.64
CA ARG A 115 -22.98 1.08 10.68
C ARG A 115 -21.62 1.61 11.16
N ASP A 116 -21.63 2.34 12.27
CA ASP A 116 -20.42 2.96 12.84
C ASP A 116 -19.28 1.97 13.17
N PRO A 117 -19.54 0.73 13.64
CA PRO A 117 -18.46 -0.21 13.96
C PRO A 117 -17.58 -0.61 12.77
N ALA A 118 -18.10 -0.49 11.54
CA ALA A 118 -17.35 -0.73 10.32
C ALA A 118 -16.03 0.07 10.28
N TYR A 119 -16.05 1.29 10.81
CA TYR A 119 -14.86 2.14 10.92
C TYR A 119 -13.69 1.41 11.60
N TYR A 120 -13.94 0.65 12.66
CA TYR A 120 -12.89 -0.05 13.41
C TYR A 120 -12.29 -1.25 12.65
N THR A 121 -12.88 -1.65 11.52
CA THR A 121 -12.33 -2.71 10.67
C THR A 121 -11.28 -2.19 9.69
N TRP A 122 -11.28 -0.88 9.42
CA TRP A 122 -10.31 -0.26 8.51
C TRP A 122 -8.93 -0.13 9.17
N ARG A 123 -7.90 0.10 8.36
CA ARG A 123 -6.54 0.30 8.86
C ARG A 123 -6.30 1.78 9.17
N GLN A 124 -6.26 2.17 10.45
CA GLN A 124 -5.87 3.52 10.89
C GLN A 124 -4.37 3.62 11.25
N SER A 125 -3.52 2.96 10.47
CA SER A 125 -2.07 2.91 10.69
C SER A 125 -1.31 2.93 9.37
N THR A 126 -0.11 3.51 9.38
CA THR A 126 0.82 3.50 8.24
C THR A 126 1.55 2.17 8.08
N GLN A 127 1.43 1.26 9.04
CA GLN A 127 2.09 -0.05 9.00
C GLN A 127 1.32 -0.98 8.06
N PHE A 128 1.88 -1.27 6.89
CA PHE A 128 1.40 -2.27 5.94
C PHE A 128 2.59 -2.86 5.18
N LYS A 129 2.41 -4.03 4.58
CA LYS A 129 3.39 -4.61 3.65
C LYS A 129 2.98 -4.33 2.22
N PHE A 130 3.93 -4.01 1.36
CA PHE A 130 3.70 -4.01 -0.07
C PHE A 130 3.42 -5.44 -0.52
N SER A 131 2.44 -5.63 -1.41
CA SER A 131 2.15 -6.91 -2.05
C SER A 131 2.11 -6.73 -3.56
N GLU A 132 2.63 -7.73 -4.28
CA GLU A 132 2.63 -7.72 -5.75
C GLU A 132 1.20 -7.68 -6.30
N LEU A 133 0.25 -8.31 -5.60
CA LEU A 133 -1.18 -8.24 -5.92
C LEU A 133 -1.73 -6.81 -5.84
N ALA A 134 -1.35 -6.03 -4.81
CA ALA A 134 -1.79 -4.64 -4.69
C ALA A 134 -1.15 -3.76 -5.78
N LEU A 135 0.11 -4.03 -6.12
CA LEU A 135 0.81 -3.34 -7.21
C LEU A 135 0.15 -3.61 -8.57
N ALA A 136 -0.25 -4.86 -8.81
CA ALA A 136 -0.92 -5.29 -10.03
C ALA A 136 -2.36 -4.77 -10.14
N ALA A 137 -3.12 -4.76 -9.03
CA ALA A 137 -4.53 -4.35 -9.04
C ALA A 137 -4.76 -2.83 -9.11
N HIS A 138 -3.83 -2.03 -8.57
CA HIS A 138 -3.98 -0.57 -8.48
C HIS A 138 -2.98 0.23 -9.31
N GLY A 139 -2.18 -0.45 -10.14
CA GLY A 139 -1.34 0.19 -11.13
C GLY A 139 -0.19 0.97 -10.49
N GLY A 140 0.98 0.35 -10.47
CA GLY A 140 2.26 1.05 -10.39
C GLY A 140 2.41 2.15 -11.45
N GLU A 141 1.59 2.20 -12.50
CA GLU A 141 1.66 3.18 -13.60
C GLU A 141 1.70 4.64 -13.12
N ALA A 142 0.93 5.04 -12.11
CA ALA A 142 0.94 6.42 -11.62
C ALA A 142 2.21 6.76 -10.82
N HIS A 143 2.87 5.76 -10.21
CA HIS A 143 4.06 5.97 -9.39
C HIS A 143 5.36 5.69 -10.17
N GLU A 144 5.35 4.75 -11.13
CA GLU A 144 6.43 4.52 -12.09
C GLU A 144 6.53 5.67 -13.09
N SER A 145 5.43 6.14 -13.68
CA SER A 145 5.48 7.31 -14.57
C SER A 145 5.91 8.60 -13.86
N ALA A 146 5.61 8.74 -12.56
CA ALA A 146 6.04 9.86 -11.72
C ALA A 146 7.44 9.69 -11.09
N ALA A 147 7.99 8.47 -11.08
CA ALA A 147 9.38 8.18 -10.71
C ALA A 147 10.31 8.20 -11.94
N ALA A 148 9.76 7.93 -13.13
CA ALA A 148 10.44 7.86 -14.42
C ALA A 148 10.19 9.09 -15.30
N ALA A 149 10.02 10.29 -14.71
CA ALA A 149 10.44 11.49 -15.43
C ALA A 149 11.97 11.38 -15.60
N GLU A 150 12.39 10.79 -16.72
CA GLU A 150 13.79 10.53 -17.04
C GLU A 150 14.60 11.81 -16.83
N VAL A 151 15.50 11.81 -15.84
CA VAL A 151 16.48 12.88 -15.66
C VAL A 151 17.41 12.80 -16.87
N THR A 152 17.29 13.76 -17.79
CA THR A 152 18.06 13.71 -19.03
C THR A 152 19.49 14.19 -18.79
N ALA A 153 20.40 13.88 -19.73
CA ALA A 153 21.78 14.38 -19.65
C ALA A 153 21.81 15.92 -19.69
N GLU A 154 20.92 16.54 -20.46
CA GLU A 154 20.77 17.99 -20.55
C GLU A 154 20.38 18.59 -19.20
N ASP A 155 19.45 17.98 -18.46
CA ASP A 155 19.06 18.46 -17.12
C ASP A 155 20.25 18.50 -16.16
N LYS A 156 21.08 17.45 -16.20
CA LYS A 156 22.30 17.37 -15.38
C LYS A 156 23.30 18.46 -15.77
N GLU A 157 23.49 18.67 -17.07
CA GLU A 157 24.38 19.70 -17.59
C GLU A 157 23.93 21.11 -17.21
N VAL A 158 22.64 21.42 -17.25
CA VAL A 158 22.12 22.74 -16.81
C VAL A 158 22.55 23.05 -15.39
N VAL A 159 22.40 22.09 -14.47
CA VAL A 159 22.76 22.26 -13.06
C VAL A 159 24.28 22.40 -12.89
N VAL A 160 25.07 21.54 -13.54
CA VAL A 160 26.53 21.57 -13.44
C VAL A 160 27.12 22.85 -14.04
N ASN A 161 26.60 23.29 -15.19
CA ASN A 161 27.05 24.50 -15.87
C ASN A 161 26.70 25.76 -15.06
N PHE A 162 25.51 25.81 -14.45
CA PHE A 162 25.16 26.88 -13.53
C PHE A 162 26.17 26.99 -12.40
N LEU A 163 26.52 25.88 -11.74
CA LEU A 163 27.47 25.89 -10.63
C LEU A 163 28.89 26.26 -11.08
N LYS A 164 29.35 25.78 -12.24
CA LYS A 164 30.64 26.14 -12.82
C LYS A 164 30.73 27.64 -13.17
N ASP A 165 29.70 28.22 -13.80
CA ASP A 165 29.66 29.66 -14.13
C ASP A 165 29.72 30.51 -12.86
N LYS A 166 29.00 30.09 -11.81
CA LYS A 166 29.06 30.79 -10.54
C LYS A 166 30.45 30.72 -9.93
N MET A 167 31.08 29.54 -9.89
CA MET A 167 32.43 29.37 -9.32
C MET A 167 33.54 30.09 -10.09
N ALA A 168 33.34 30.39 -11.38
CA ALA A 168 34.31 31.13 -12.18
C ALA A 168 34.46 32.61 -11.74
N ARG A 169 33.57 33.13 -10.89
CA ARG A 169 33.61 34.52 -10.42
C ARG A 169 34.42 34.65 -9.11
N PRO A 170 35.31 35.65 -8.98
CA PRO A 170 36.05 35.89 -7.74
C PRO A 170 35.09 36.13 -6.57
N GLY A 171 35.20 35.35 -5.50
CA GLY A 171 34.36 35.47 -4.30
C GLY A 171 32.97 34.83 -4.40
N ALA A 172 32.75 33.94 -5.37
CA ALA A 172 31.47 33.28 -5.55
C ALA A 172 31.06 32.34 -4.41
N LYS A 173 29.75 32.22 -4.20
CA LYS A 173 29.17 31.23 -3.28
C LYS A 173 29.38 29.83 -3.85
N THR A 174 29.68 28.88 -2.97
CA THR A 174 29.92 27.47 -3.34
C THR A 174 28.72 26.58 -3.05
N LYS A 175 27.67 27.14 -2.43
CA LYS A 175 26.44 26.45 -2.02
C LYS A 175 25.24 27.29 -2.42
N TYR A 176 24.20 26.63 -2.92
CA TYR A 176 22.96 27.24 -3.42
C TYR A 176 21.74 26.55 -2.83
N TYR A 177 20.66 27.30 -2.60
CA TYR A 177 19.42 26.75 -2.08
C TYR A 177 18.66 26.03 -3.18
N PHE A 178 17.80 25.07 -2.79
CA PHE A 178 16.95 24.35 -3.74
C PHE A 178 16.15 25.28 -4.68
N LYS A 179 15.65 26.41 -4.16
CA LYS A 179 14.92 27.41 -4.95
C LYS A 179 15.73 27.99 -6.12
N ASP A 180 17.05 28.07 -5.98
CA ASP A 180 17.93 28.64 -7.01
C ASP A 180 18.01 27.70 -8.23
N PHE A 181 17.78 26.41 -8.03
CA PHE A 181 17.71 25.42 -9.11
C PHE A 181 16.33 25.35 -9.75
N LEU A 182 15.25 25.70 -9.04
CA LEU A 182 13.91 25.79 -9.64
C LEU A 182 13.86 26.86 -10.74
N GLU A 183 14.59 27.96 -10.57
CA GLU A 183 14.68 29.04 -11.56
C GLU A 183 15.34 28.59 -12.88
N LEU A 184 16.12 27.49 -12.86
CA LEU A 184 16.77 26.93 -14.05
C LEU A 184 15.81 26.12 -14.93
N PHE A 185 14.69 25.66 -14.37
CA PHE A 185 13.75 24.77 -15.03
C PHE A 185 12.32 25.33 -14.95
N PRO A 186 11.99 26.41 -15.70
CA PRO A 186 10.69 27.07 -15.63
C PRO A 186 9.52 26.16 -16.09
N THR A 187 9.82 25.10 -16.82
CA THR A 187 8.84 24.14 -17.34
C THR A 187 8.73 22.86 -16.51
N LYS A 188 9.65 22.60 -15.55
CA LYS A 188 9.64 21.37 -14.75
C LYS A 188 9.03 21.61 -13.38
N GLY A 189 8.39 20.57 -12.83
CA GLY A 189 7.83 20.63 -11.49
C GLY A 189 8.90 20.55 -10.41
N THR A 190 8.56 20.96 -9.19
CA THR A 190 9.44 20.89 -8.01
C THR A 190 10.03 19.50 -7.79
N ARG A 191 9.26 18.45 -8.06
CA ARG A 191 9.68 17.05 -7.89
C ARG A 191 10.76 16.65 -8.91
N ASP A 192 10.62 17.09 -10.16
CA ASP A 192 11.55 16.77 -11.23
C ASP A 192 12.93 17.38 -10.96
N VAL A 193 12.96 18.66 -10.57
CA VAL A 193 14.22 19.34 -10.19
C VAL A 193 14.87 18.66 -9.00
N LYS A 194 14.07 18.20 -8.02
CA LYS A 194 14.59 17.43 -6.87
C LYS A 194 15.19 16.10 -7.31
N ASN A 195 14.57 15.39 -8.26
CA ASN A 195 15.10 14.15 -8.82
C ASN A 195 16.44 14.39 -9.53
N VAL A 196 16.56 15.44 -10.35
CA VAL A 196 17.82 15.81 -11.03
C VAL A 196 18.95 15.99 -10.00
N LEU A 197 18.70 16.76 -8.94
CA LEU A 197 19.69 16.99 -7.88
C LEU A 197 20.03 15.71 -7.10
N SER A 198 19.03 14.88 -6.80
CA SER A 198 19.24 13.60 -6.12
C SER A 198 20.11 12.65 -6.96
N VAL A 199 19.87 12.57 -8.27
CA VAL A 199 20.71 11.76 -9.19
C VAL A 199 22.14 12.28 -9.19
N LEU A 200 22.35 13.59 -9.33
CA LEU A 200 23.67 14.20 -9.31
C LEU A 200 24.43 14.03 -7.98
N VAL A 201 23.71 13.96 -6.86
CA VAL A 201 24.29 13.63 -5.54
C VAL A 201 24.68 12.14 -5.49
N SER A 202 23.84 11.25 -6.01
CA SER A 202 24.15 9.81 -6.07
C SER A 202 25.34 9.49 -6.99
N GLU A 203 25.51 10.27 -8.06
CA GLU A 203 26.66 10.23 -8.98
C GLU A 203 27.90 10.95 -8.41
N GLU A 204 27.83 11.43 -7.17
CA GLU A 204 28.90 12.17 -6.50
C GLU A 204 29.37 13.43 -7.24
N THR A 205 28.56 13.95 -8.16
CA THR A 205 28.86 15.21 -8.87
C THR A 205 28.53 16.42 -7.99
N LEU A 206 27.45 16.29 -7.22
CA LEU A 206 27.03 17.26 -6.21
C LEU A 206 27.17 16.70 -4.80
N GLU A 207 27.30 17.61 -3.85
CA GLU A 207 27.13 17.34 -2.43
C GLU A 207 26.06 18.27 -1.87
N TYR A 208 25.39 17.84 -0.81
CA TYR A 208 24.39 18.65 -0.12
C TYR A 208 24.77 18.87 1.34
N TRP A 209 24.29 19.99 1.89
CA TRP A 209 24.39 20.32 3.30
C TRP A 209 22.99 20.59 3.83
N SER A 210 22.68 20.05 5.00
CA SER A 210 21.40 20.28 5.66
C SER A 210 21.63 20.82 7.06
N SER A 211 20.90 21.88 7.42
CA SER A 211 20.83 22.40 8.79
C SER A 211 19.50 22.01 9.48
N GLY A 212 18.89 20.90 9.06
CA GLY A 212 17.59 20.41 9.54
C GLY A 212 16.39 21.10 8.89
N SER A 213 16.37 22.43 8.83
CA SER A 213 15.28 23.21 8.23
C SER A 213 15.54 23.62 6.77
N THR A 214 16.80 23.54 6.30
CA THR A 214 17.18 24.00 4.97
C THR A 214 18.25 23.11 4.36
N THR A 215 18.10 22.80 3.07
CA THR A 215 19.07 22.04 2.27
C THR A 215 19.70 22.92 1.19
N MET A 216 21.02 22.87 1.09
CA MET A 216 21.81 23.54 0.06
C MET A 216 22.61 22.52 -0.75
N TYR A 217 22.84 22.81 -2.02
CA TYR A 217 23.58 21.96 -2.96
C TYR A 217 24.78 22.71 -3.55
N GLY A 218 25.84 21.98 -3.89
CA GLY A 218 27.04 22.52 -4.52
C GLY A 218 27.85 21.42 -5.18
N LEU A 219 28.86 21.80 -5.98
CA LEU A 219 29.79 20.83 -6.58
C LEU A 219 30.59 20.13 -5.48
N LYS A 220 30.76 18.81 -5.60
CA LYS A 220 31.52 18.02 -4.63
C LYS A 220 32.93 18.59 -4.46
N GLY A 221 33.30 18.91 -3.22
CA GLY A 221 34.63 19.44 -2.87
C GLY A 221 34.81 20.96 -3.07
N ALA A 222 33.79 21.67 -3.54
CA ALA A 222 33.84 23.13 -3.70
C ALA A 222 33.62 23.87 -2.36
N GLY A 223 33.08 23.21 -1.34
CA GLY A 223 32.82 23.82 -0.03
C GLY A 223 33.73 23.26 1.07
N LYS A 224 34.11 24.11 2.05
CA LYS A 224 34.61 23.59 3.33
C LYS A 224 33.48 22.77 3.98
N GLN A 225 33.77 21.51 4.32
CA GLN A 225 32.93 20.73 5.22
C GLN A 225 32.90 21.49 6.55
N ALA A 226 31.72 21.97 6.95
CA ALA A 226 31.50 22.21 8.36
C ALA A 226 31.51 20.82 8.98
N SER A 227 32.63 20.48 9.65
CA SER A 227 32.61 19.49 10.73
C SER A 227 31.35 19.72 11.53
N SER A 228 30.60 18.65 11.79
CA SER A 228 29.42 18.62 12.66
C SER A 228 29.59 19.54 13.88
N GLU A 229 29.12 20.78 13.78
CA GLU A 229 29.01 21.68 14.90
C GLU A 229 27.75 21.28 15.66
N GLY A 230 27.93 20.57 16.78
CA GLY A 230 26.91 20.45 17.82
C GLY A 230 26.47 19.04 18.21
N GLU A 231 27.40 18.10 18.45
CA GLU A 231 27.18 17.08 19.49
C GLU A 231 28.26 17.27 20.58
N ASN A 232 27.92 18.08 21.58
CA ASN A 232 28.43 18.04 22.95
C ASN A 232 27.23 18.22 23.87
#